data_AF-A0A8S3X5P0-F1
#
_entry.id   AF-A0A8S3X5P0-F1
#
_cell.length_a   1.000
_cell.length_b   1.000
_cell.length_c   1.000
_cell.angle_alpha   90.00
_cell.angle_beta   90.00
_cell.angle_gamma   90.00
#
_symmetry.space_group_name_H-M   'P 1'
#
loop_
_entity.id
_entity.type
_entity.pdbx_description
1 polymer ?
#
loop_
_entity_poly.entity_id
_entity_poly.type
_entity_poly.pdbx_seq_one_letter_code
_entity_poly.pdbx_strand_id
1 'polypeptide(L)'
;MAGFAALKDVSNAFEEEIRRDSSQLFTTKVGENFEDGVVKKMRDMSLFTSKLRLLKAKPLASTPQITEEDKANVMKHYEETATWTNIEQQTVKSVTQAHALRILMTTADSDLNPEMIDRKEKIKDQLDKWRSLETQLRQHSTILQEKHDEYMMKLAQYDKELGALKDIKASADDDTEEIDSNGPLYQKLRTMVNKMELMRVTISKLVTARTGSYDWLTDPHRRYAALKLSRQANTVEGFLRDHN
;
A
#
# COMPACT_ATOMS: atom_id res chain seq x y z
N MET A 1 92.26 -1.86 -24.15
CA MET A 1 91.03 -2.29 -23.45
C MET A 1 89.94 -1.21 -23.46
N ALA A 2 90.21 0.07 -23.15
CA ALA A 2 89.19 1.12 -23.11
C ALA A 2 88.54 1.49 -24.47
N GLY A 3 89.30 1.47 -25.57
CA GLY A 3 88.78 1.88 -26.90
C GLY A 3 87.72 0.93 -27.48
N PHE A 4 87.77 -0.36 -27.15
CA PHE A 4 86.81 -1.34 -27.66
C PHE A 4 85.46 -1.26 -26.91
N ALA A 5 85.51 -0.93 -25.61
CA ALA A 5 84.31 -0.64 -24.83
C ALA A 5 83.62 0.63 -25.35
N ALA A 6 84.39 1.71 -25.58
CA ALA A 6 83.85 2.94 -26.16
C ALA A 6 83.22 2.73 -27.54
N LEU A 7 83.84 1.91 -28.41
CA LEU A 7 83.27 1.61 -29.73
C LEU A 7 81.98 0.79 -29.63
N LYS A 8 81.90 -0.16 -28.69
CA LYS A 8 80.70 -0.95 -28.45
C LYS A 8 79.55 -0.07 -27.92
N ASP A 9 79.85 0.86 -27.02
CA ASP A 9 78.85 1.78 -26.48
C ASP A 9 78.35 2.75 -27.55
N VAL A 10 79.22 3.27 -28.42
CA VAL A 10 78.81 4.11 -29.57
C VAL A 10 77.96 3.31 -30.56
N SER A 11 78.32 2.05 -30.85
CA SER A 11 77.54 1.21 -31.75
C SER A 11 76.16 0.88 -31.19
N ASN A 12 76.06 0.61 -29.89
CA ASN A 12 74.79 0.35 -29.22
C ASN A 12 73.92 1.62 -29.17
N ALA A 13 74.52 2.77 -28.85
CA ALA A 13 73.82 4.06 -28.87
C ALA A 13 73.28 4.40 -30.26
N PHE A 14 74.07 4.13 -31.31
CA PHE A 14 73.64 4.34 -32.69
C PHE A 14 72.52 3.37 -33.11
N GLU A 15 72.58 2.11 -32.68
CA GLU A 15 71.48 1.16 -32.92
C GLU A 15 70.19 1.58 -32.20
N GLU A 16 70.30 2.05 -30.96
CA GLU A 16 69.17 2.60 -30.21
C GLU A 16 68.60 3.85 -30.88
N GLU A 17 69.45 4.75 -31.38
CA GLU A 17 69.03 5.96 -32.09
C GLU A 17 68.34 5.63 -33.41
N ILE A 18 68.87 4.70 -34.21
CA ILE A 18 68.21 4.22 -35.43
C ILE A 18 66.86 3.57 -35.10
N ARG A 19 66.79 2.73 -34.06
CA ARG A 19 65.51 2.11 -33.65
C ARG A 19 64.52 3.17 -33.19
N ARG A 20 64.98 4.19 -32.47
CA ARG A 20 64.14 5.29 -32.01
C ARG A 20 63.61 6.10 -33.20
N ASP A 21 64.48 6.52 -34.11
CA ASP A 21 64.10 7.34 -35.25
C ASP A 21 63.24 6.55 -36.25
N SER A 22 63.55 5.26 -36.48
CA SER A 22 62.70 4.34 -37.23
C SER A 22 61.32 4.21 -36.56
N SER A 23 61.27 4.00 -35.24
CA SER A 23 60.00 3.92 -34.53
C SER A 23 59.21 5.22 -34.65
N GLN A 24 59.85 6.39 -34.57
CA GLN A 24 59.17 7.67 -34.74
C GLN A 24 58.63 7.86 -36.15
N LEU A 25 59.41 7.53 -37.19
CA LEU A 25 58.98 7.60 -38.59
C LEU A 25 57.76 6.71 -38.87
N PHE A 26 57.74 5.49 -38.32
CA PHE A 26 56.63 4.53 -38.47
C PHE A 26 55.49 4.71 -37.45
N THR A 27 55.64 5.58 -36.43
CA THR A 27 54.60 5.88 -35.43
C THR A 27 54.03 7.30 -35.51
N THR A 28 54.56 8.18 -36.35
CA THR A 28 53.81 9.36 -36.82
C THR A 28 52.59 8.88 -37.60
N LYS A 29 51.47 8.76 -36.90
CA LYS A 29 50.15 8.57 -37.50
C LYS A 29 49.95 9.68 -38.54
N VAL A 30 49.93 9.31 -39.81
CA VAL A 30 49.32 10.14 -40.85
C VAL A 30 47.90 10.43 -40.36
N GLY A 31 47.61 11.70 -40.06
CA GLY A 31 46.26 12.11 -39.67
C GLY A 31 45.27 11.61 -40.72
N GLU A 32 44.04 11.25 -40.31
CA GLU A 32 43.01 10.75 -41.21
C GLU A 32 43.00 11.59 -42.50
N ASN A 33 43.27 10.96 -43.65
CA ASN A 33 43.23 11.66 -44.93
C ASN A 33 41.82 12.25 -45.09
N PHE A 34 41.72 13.47 -45.62
CA PHE A 34 40.42 14.14 -45.84
C PHE A 34 39.42 13.22 -46.54
N GLU A 35 39.90 12.39 -47.48
CA GLU A 35 39.11 11.40 -48.20
C GLU A 35 38.48 10.33 -47.29
N ASP A 36 39.18 9.84 -46.27
CA ASP A 36 38.63 8.88 -45.30
C ASP A 36 37.52 9.52 -44.46
N GLY A 37 37.69 10.80 -44.10
CA GLY A 37 36.67 11.59 -43.42
C GLY A 37 35.40 11.75 -44.27
N VAL A 38 35.55 12.00 -45.57
CA VAL A 38 34.44 12.09 -46.53
C VAL A 38 33.73 10.74 -46.69
N VAL A 39 34.48 9.65 -46.85
CA VAL A 39 33.91 8.29 -46.98
C VAL A 39 33.11 7.92 -45.73
N LYS A 40 33.61 8.24 -44.53
CA LYS A 40 32.89 8.01 -43.28
C LYS A 40 31.58 8.80 -43.22
N LYS A 41 31.60 10.08 -43.58
CA LYS A 41 30.40 10.93 -43.64
C LYS A 41 29.38 10.44 -44.68
N MET A 42 29.82 9.93 -45.83
CA MET A 42 28.91 9.31 -46.81
C MET A 42 28.23 8.05 -46.26
N ARG A 43 28.96 7.19 -45.53
CA ARG A 43 28.35 6.01 -44.88
C ARG A 43 27.34 6.41 -43.82
N ASP A 44 27.66 7.40 -42.98
CA ASP A 44 26.75 7.92 -41.97
C ASP A 44 25.47 8.48 -42.61
N MET A 45 25.60 9.23 -43.72
CA MET A 45 24.46 9.78 -44.47
C MET A 45 23.56 8.67 -45.04
N SER A 46 24.16 7.60 -45.59
CA SER A 46 23.41 6.44 -46.09
C SER A 46 22.65 5.72 -44.96
N LEU A 47 23.28 5.58 -43.80
CA LEU A 47 22.66 4.97 -42.62
C LEU A 47 21.50 5.83 -42.08
N PHE A 48 21.67 7.16 -42.01
CA PHE A 48 20.60 8.08 -41.63
C PHE A 48 19.45 8.08 -42.64
N THR A 49 19.74 8.03 -43.93
CA THR A 49 18.73 7.93 -44.99
C THR A 49 17.92 6.64 -44.86
N SER A 50 18.58 5.52 -44.55
CA SER A 50 17.92 4.24 -44.32
C SER A 50 17.03 4.26 -43.07
N LYS A 51 17.51 4.87 -41.98
CA LYS A 51 16.70 5.11 -40.77
C LYS A 51 15.49 6.01 -41.07
N LEU A 52 15.66 7.05 -41.87
CA LEU A 52 14.56 7.93 -42.30
C LEU A 52 13.52 7.19 -43.14
N ARG A 53 13.94 6.29 -44.04
CA ARG A 53 13.01 5.42 -44.79
C ARG A 53 12.22 4.50 -43.86
N LEU A 54 12.87 3.87 -42.89
CA LEU A 54 12.20 3.03 -41.88
C LEU A 54 11.21 3.85 -41.03
N LEU A 55 11.61 5.05 -40.60
CA LEU A 55 10.74 5.94 -39.84
C LEU A 55 9.57 6.47 -40.68
N LYS A 56 9.74 6.67 -42.00
CA LYS A 56 8.64 6.99 -42.92
C LYS A 56 7.75 5.78 -43.23
N ALA A 57 8.29 4.57 -43.23
CA ALA A 57 7.51 3.35 -43.40
C ALA A 57 6.62 3.06 -42.17
N LYS A 58 7.06 3.46 -40.97
CA LYS A 58 6.31 3.27 -39.72
C LYS A 58 4.89 3.88 -39.72
N PRO A 59 4.67 5.15 -40.15
CA PRO A 59 3.33 5.72 -40.27
C PRO A 59 2.55 5.19 -41.48
N LEU A 60 3.21 4.68 -42.53
CA LEU A 60 2.54 4.08 -43.70
C LEU A 60 2.10 2.62 -43.45
N ALA A 61 2.76 1.91 -42.54
CA ALA A 61 2.37 0.57 -42.09
C ALA A 61 1.31 0.57 -40.98
N SER A 62 1.01 1.74 -40.41
CA SER A 62 -0.10 1.92 -39.47
C SER A 62 -1.41 2.02 -40.25
N THR A 63 -1.83 0.91 -40.86
CA THR A 63 -3.17 0.77 -41.42
C THR A 63 -4.22 0.87 -40.31
N PRO A 64 -5.35 1.57 -40.54
CA PRO A 64 -6.37 1.83 -39.51
C PRO A 64 -7.22 0.60 -39.12
N GLN A 65 -6.94 -0.60 -39.64
CA GLN A 65 -7.70 -1.82 -39.31
C GLN A 65 -7.16 -2.63 -38.12
N ILE A 66 -5.99 -2.28 -37.57
CA ILE A 66 -5.55 -2.82 -36.27
C ILE A 66 -5.54 -1.65 -35.30
N THR A 67 -6.73 -1.23 -34.89
CA THR A 67 -6.85 -0.60 -33.58
C THR A 67 -6.31 -1.60 -32.57
N GLU A 68 -5.22 -1.26 -31.89
CA GLU A 68 -4.89 -1.87 -30.61
C GLU A 68 -6.10 -1.60 -29.69
N GLU A 69 -7.10 -2.47 -29.74
CA GLU A 69 -8.11 -2.48 -28.69
C GLU A 69 -7.37 -2.71 -27.39
N ASP A 70 -7.67 -1.83 -26.43
CA ASP A 70 -7.02 -1.81 -25.14
C ASP A 70 -7.07 -3.24 -24.57
N LYS A 71 -5.91 -3.89 -24.39
CA LYS A 71 -5.85 -5.33 -24.03
C LYS A 71 -6.66 -5.64 -22.77
N ALA A 72 -6.82 -4.63 -21.90
CA ALA A 72 -7.67 -4.67 -20.72
C ALA A 72 -9.17 -4.83 -21.06
N ASN A 73 -9.68 -4.12 -22.07
CA ASN A 73 -11.08 -4.20 -22.49
C ASN A 73 -11.39 -5.54 -23.17
N VAL A 74 -10.46 -6.07 -23.96
CA VAL A 74 -10.62 -7.38 -24.61
C VAL A 74 -10.65 -8.51 -23.57
N MET A 75 -9.73 -8.51 -22.60
CA MET A 75 -9.73 -9.46 -21.48
C MET A 75 -11.03 -9.40 -20.68
N LYS A 76 -11.50 -8.18 -20.35
CA LYS A 76 -12.76 -7.96 -19.64
C LYS A 76 -13.96 -8.54 -20.40
N HIS A 77 -14.03 -8.34 -21.72
CA HIS A 77 -15.11 -8.91 -22.53
C HIS A 77 -15.06 -10.45 -22.57
N TYR A 78 -13.88 -11.06 -22.60
CA TYR A 78 -13.76 -12.52 -22.50
C TYR A 78 -14.16 -13.04 -21.12
N GLU A 79 -13.79 -12.35 -20.04
CA GLU A 79 -14.23 -12.68 -18.68
C GLU A 79 -15.74 -12.55 -18.51
N GLU A 80 -16.33 -11.46 -19.01
CA GLU A 80 -17.78 -11.24 -19.02
C GLU A 80 -18.50 -12.31 -19.84
N THR A 81 -17.95 -12.71 -20.99
CA THR A 81 -18.54 -13.77 -21.83
C THR A 81 -18.42 -15.14 -21.17
N ALA A 82 -17.28 -15.43 -20.54
CA ALA A 82 -17.06 -16.70 -19.83
C ALA A 82 -17.95 -16.81 -18.58
N THR A 83 -18.11 -15.72 -17.83
CA THR A 83 -19.03 -15.68 -16.68
C THR A 83 -20.48 -15.80 -17.13
N TRP A 84 -20.86 -15.11 -18.21
CA TRP A 84 -22.20 -15.22 -18.80
C TRP A 84 -22.53 -16.64 -19.24
N THR A 85 -21.64 -17.28 -20.00
CA THR A 85 -21.85 -18.67 -20.46
C THR A 85 -21.90 -19.67 -19.31
N ASN A 86 -21.15 -19.45 -18.22
CA ASN A 86 -21.24 -20.28 -17.02
C ASN A 86 -22.59 -20.11 -16.32
N ILE A 87 -23.05 -18.87 -16.15
CA ILE A 87 -24.38 -18.56 -15.62
C ILE A 87 -25.47 -19.20 -16.50
N GLU A 88 -25.37 -19.09 -17.81
CA GLU A 88 -26.30 -19.69 -18.76
C GLU A 88 -26.33 -21.23 -18.61
N GLN A 89 -25.18 -21.88 -18.57
CA GLN A 89 -25.12 -23.33 -18.36
C GLN A 89 -25.73 -23.76 -17.02
N GLN A 90 -25.50 -23.00 -15.94
CA GLN A 90 -26.10 -23.33 -14.65
C GLN A 90 -27.58 -23.03 -14.55
N THR A 91 -28.06 -21.97 -15.21
CA THR A 91 -29.50 -21.69 -15.30
C THR A 91 -30.21 -22.77 -16.11
N VAL A 92 -29.66 -23.21 -17.24
CA VAL A 92 -30.23 -24.33 -18.02
C VAL A 92 -30.25 -25.63 -17.21
N LYS A 93 -29.15 -25.97 -16.51
CA LYS A 93 -29.08 -27.16 -15.64
C LYS A 93 -30.11 -27.09 -14.51
N SER A 94 -30.22 -25.96 -13.81
CA SER A 94 -31.17 -25.81 -12.71
C SER A 94 -32.62 -25.87 -13.20
N VAL A 95 -32.95 -25.25 -14.34
CA VAL A 95 -34.30 -25.30 -14.93
C VAL A 95 -34.67 -26.71 -15.36
N THR A 96 -33.77 -27.43 -16.03
CA THR A 96 -34.01 -28.82 -16.46
C THR A 96 -34.15 -29.78 -15.28
N GLN A 97 -33.30 -29.64 -14.26
CA GLN A 97 -33.42 -30.42 -13.01
C GLN A 97 -34.71 -30.10 -12.26
N ALA A 98 -35.10 -28.82 -12.14
CA ALA A 98 -36.35 -28.42 -11.52
C ALA A 98 -37.58 -28.95 -12.26
N HIS A 99 -37.52 -28.99 -13.60
CA HIS A 99 -38.57 -29.59 -14.43
C HIS A 99 -38.66 -31.11 -14.20
N ALA A 100 -37.53 -31.82 -14.16
CA ALA A 100 -37.50 -33.26 -13.88
C ALA A 100 -38.01 -33.59 -12.46
N LEU A 101 -37.60 -32.80 -11.46
CA LEU A 101 -38.09 -32.92 -10.09
C LEU A 101 -39.59 -32.67 -9.99
N ARG A 102 -40.09 -31.66 -10.70
CA ARG A 102 -41.53 -31.37 -10.76
C ARG A 102 -42.30 -32.56 -11.31
N ILE A 103 -41.86 -33.13 -12.43
CA ILE A 103 -42.47 -34.33 -13.03
C ILE A 103 -42.52 -35.46 -12.00
N LEU A 104 -41.37 -35.76 -11.35
CA LEU A 104 -41.24 -36.81 -10.33
C LEU A 104 -42.16 -36.58 -9.12
N MET A 105 -42.31 -35.34 -8.68
CA MET A 105 -43.19 -34.96 -7.57
C MET A 105 -44.67 -35.11 -7.95
N THR A 106 -45.05 -34.77 -9.20
CA THR A 106 -46.43 -34.82 -9.69
C THR A 106 -46.91 -36.20 -10.16
N THR A 107 -46.01 -37.12 -10.52
CA THR A 107 -46.41 -38.48 -10.92
C THR A 107 -46.89 -39.28 -9.70
N ALA A 108 -47.94 -40.10 -9.89
CA ALA A 108 -48.47 -40.96 -8.84
C ALA A 108 -47.51 -42.11 -8.53
N ASP A 109 -47.38 -42.48 -7.25
CA ASP A 109 -46.42 -43.49 -6.78
C ASP A 109 -46.67 -44.89 -7.38
N SER A 110 -47.88 -45.16 -7.88
CA SER A 110 -48.23 -46.40 -8.58
C SER A 110 -47.49 -46.61 -9.90
N ASP A 111 -47.07 -45.52 -10.54
CA ASP A 111 -46.49 -45.52 -11.89
C ASP A 111 -44.95 -45.39 -11.85
N LEU A 112 -44.38 -45.38 -10.65
CA LEU A 112 -42.97 -45.15 -10.39
C LEU A 112 -42.25 -46.43 -10.00
N ASN A 113 -41.01 -46.59 -10.48
CA ASN A 113 -40.13 -47.66 -10.02
C ASN A 113 -39.78 -47.47 -8.53
N PRO A 114 -39.57 -48.56 -7.76
CA PRO A 114 -39.30 -48.48 -6.32
C PRO A 114 -38.09 -47.59 -5.97
N GLU A 115 -37.03 -47.62 -6.80
CA GLU A 115 -35.86 -46.74 -6.61
C GLU A 115 -36.22 -45.24 -6.76
N MET A 116 -37.17 -44.91 -7.65
CA MET A 116 -37.61 -43.53 -7.84
C MET A 116 -38.52 -43.06 -6.71
N ILE A 117 -39.25 -43.97 -6.05
CA ILE A 117 -40.04 -43.69 -4.85
C ILE A 117 -39.11 -43.35 -3.68
N ASP A 118 -38.06 -44.14 -3.43
CA ASP A 118 -37.06 -43.86 -2.39
C ASP A 118 -36.39 -42.48 -2.60
N ARG A 119 -36.08 -42.15 -3.86
CA ARG A 119 -35.52 -40.83 -4.21
C ARG A 119 -36.55 -39.72 -3.95
N LYS A 120 -37.81 -39.94 -4.31
CA LYS A 120 -38.93 -39.01 -4.09
C LYS A 120 -39.13 -38.72 -2.61
N GLU A 121 -39.08 -39.73 -1.75
CA GLU A 121 -39.19 -39.58 -0.29
C GLU A 121 -38.01 -38.79 0.29
N LYS A 122 -36.76 -39.15 -0.08
CA LYS A 122 -35.57 -38.39 0.36
C LYS A 122 -35.63 -36.92 -0.04
N ILE A 123 -36.14 -36.63 -1.24
CA ILE A 123 -36.34 -35.25 -1.72
C ILE A 123 -37.40 -34.53 -0.89
N LYS A 124 -38.52 -35.19 -0.54
CA LYS A 124 -39.55 -34.61 0.35
C LYS A 124 -38.97 -34.27 1.72
N ASP A 125 -38.26 -35.20 2.34
CA ASP A 125 -37.63 -34.99 3.65
C ASP A 125 -36.65 -33.80 3.63
N GLN A 126 -35.87 -33.69 2.55
CA GLN A 126 -34.97 -32.55 2.38
C GLN A 126 -35.73 -31.24 2.18
N LEU A 127 -36.78 -31.23 1.35
CA LEU A 127 -37.62 -30.05 1.13
C LEU A 127 -38.30 -29.57 2.43
N ASP A 128 -38.77 -30.50 3.27
CA ASP A 128 -39.35 -30.16 4.58
C ASP A 128 -38.31 -29.56 5.52
N LYS A 129 -37.09 -30.11 5.55
CA LYS A 129 -35.96 -29.51 6.28
C LYS A 129 -35.65 -28.10 5.76
N TRP A 130 -35.55 -27.92 4.45
CA TRP A 130 -35.32 -26.60 3.84
C TRP A 130 -36.42 -25.61 4.19
N ARG A 131 -37.68 -26.02 4.17
CA ARG A 131 -38.83 -25.19 4.56
C ARG A 131 -38.74 -24.76 6.02
N SER A 132 -38.33 -25.66 6.91
CA SER A 132 -38.13 -25.33 8.34
C SER A 132 -37.00 -24.32 8.53
N LEU A 133 -35.88 -24.49 7.83
CA LEU A 133 -34.74 -23.57 7.86
C LEU A 133 -35.08 -22.21 7.25
N GLU A 134 -35.82 -22.18 6.14
CA GLU A 134 -36.27 -20.94 5.52
C GLU A 134 -37.18 -20.15 6.46
N THR A 135 -38.06 -20.85 7.20
CA THR A 135 -38.91 -20.22 8.22
C THR A 135 -38.08 -19.62 9.34
N GLN A 136 -37.08 -20.35 9.84
CA GLN A 136 -36.15 -19.85 10.87
C GLN A 136 -35.35 -18.65 10.36
N LEU A 137 -34.88 -18.69 9.11
CA LEU A 137 -34.13 -17.59 8.50
C LEU A 137 -34.98 -16.33 8.39
N ARG A 138 -36.24 -16.46 7.97
CA ARG A 138 -37.20 -15.34 7.94
C ARG A 138 -37.42 -14.76 9.34
N GLN A 139 -37.59 -15.60 10.35
CA GLN A 139 -37.72 -15.16 11.75
C GLN A 139 -36.48 -14.39 12.21
N HIS A 140 -35.27 -14.92 11.94
CA HIS A 140 -34.02 -14.24 12.27
C HIS A 140 -33.84 -12.93 11.53
N SER A 141 -34.24 -12.84 10.25
CA SER A 141 -34.18 -11.57 9.52
C SER A 141 -35.10 -10.50 10.11
N THR A 142 -36.30 -10.89 10.55
CA THR A 142 -37.22 -9.98 11.24
C THR A 142 -36.62 -9.48 12.55
N ILE A 143 -36.10 -10.39 13.38
CA ILE A 143 -35.45 -10.02 14.66
C ILE A 143 -34.26 -9.10 14.42
N LEU A 144 -33.44 -9.39 13.40
CA LEU A 144 -32.28 -8.57 13.07
C LEU A 144 -32.69 -7.16 12.65
N GLN A 145 -33.77 -7.03 11.87
CA GLN A 145 -34.33 -5.73 11.50
C GLN A 145 -34.86 -4.98 12.72
N GLU A 146 -35.63 -5.63 13.60
CA GLU A 146 -36.12 -5.01 14.85
C GLU A 146 -34.97 -4.53 15.73
N LYS A 147 -33.89 -5.32 15.87
CA LYS A 147 -32.70 -4.91 16.63
C LYS A 147 -31.92 -3.78 15.98
N HIS A 148 -31.89 -3.74 14.65
CA HIS A 148 -31.31 -2.62 13.93
C HIS A 148 -32.10 -1.33 14.19
N ASP A 149 -33.43 -1.40 14.13
CA ASP A 149 -34.30 -0.26 14.40
C ASP A 149 -34.16 0.23 15.85
N GLU A 150 -34.13 -0.68 16.83
CA GLU A 150 -33.84 -0.36 18.24
C GLU A 150 -32.48 0.34 18.41
N TYR A 151 -31.45 -0.13 17.71
CA TYR A 151 -30.12 0.48 17.74
C TYR A 151 -30.15 1.89 17.15
N MET A 152 -30.79 2.07 16.00
CA MET A 152 -30.93 3.38 15.35
C MET A 152 -31.71 4.37 16.21
N MET A 153 -32.76 3.92 16.90
CA MET A 153 -33.49 4.76 17.87
C MET A 153 -32.59 5.20 19.04
N LYS A 154 -31.79 4.29 19.60
CA LYS A 154 -30.83 4.63 20.67
C LYS A 154 -29.77 5.60 20.17
N LEU A 155 -29.25 5.40 18.96
CA LEU A 155 -28.26 6.30 18.37
C LEU A 155 -28.84 7.71 18.17
N ALA A 156 -30.07 7.81 17.65
CA ALA A 156 -30.76 9.09 17.54
C ALA A 156 -31.00 9.75 18.91
N GLN A 157 -31.29 8.97 19.94
CA GLN A 157 -31.38 9.48 21.32
C GLN A 157 -30.02 9.99 21.81
N TYR A 158 -28.94 9.24 21.61
CA TYR A 158 -27.59 9.68 21.96
C TYR A 158 -27.19 10.95 21.22
N ASP A 159 -27.48 11.06 19.93
CA ASP A 159 -27.19 12.25 19.14
C ASP A 159 -27.98 13.46 19.65
N LYS A 160 -29.24 13.26 20.06
CA LYS A 160 -30.06 14.30 20.70
C LYS A 160 -29.49 14.73 22.05
N GLU A 161 -29.11 13.79 22.89
CA GLU A 161 -28.50 14.07 24.20
C GLU A 161 -27.15 14.76 24.05
N LEU A 162 -26.33 14.34 23.08
CA LEU A 162 -25.04 14.95 22.75
C LEU A 162 -25.22 16.35 22.16
N GLY A 163 -26.23 16.56 21.31
CA GLY A 163 -26.66 17.87 20.83
C GLY A 163 -27.05 18.78 22.00
N ALA A 164 -27.92 18.30 22.90
CA ALA A 164 -28.32 19.06 24.09
C ALA A 164 -27.12 19.40 24.99
N LEU A 165 -26.17 18.48 25.18
CA LEU A 165 -24.94 18.76 25.94
C LEU A 165 -24.04 19.79 25.25
N LYS A 166 -23.94 19.75 23.92
CA LYS A 166 -23.23 20.76 23.12
C LYS A 166 -23.92 22.12 23.20
N ASP A 167 -25.24 22.16 23.16
CA ASP A 167 -26.03 23.39 23.28
C ASP A 167 -25.94 23.96 24.70
N ILE A 168 -25.94 23.11 25.73
CA ILE A 168 -25.69 23.51 27.13
C ILE A 168 -24.26 24.04 27.28
N LYS A 169 -23.28 23.41 26.64
CA LYS A 169 -21.90 23.91 26.62
C LYS A 169 -21.80 25.25 25.89
N ALA A 170 -22.42 25.37 24.72
CA ALA A 170 -22.39 26.59 23.91
C ALA A 170 -23.14 27.75 24.59
N SER A 171 -24.26 27.49 25.25
CA SER A 171 -25.00 28.48 26.05
C SER A 171 -24.32 28.81 27.37
N ALA A 172 -23.58 27.87 27.96
CA ALA A 172 -22.65 28.19 29.03
C ALA A 172 -21.52 29.09 28.51
N ASP A 173 -20.89 28.75 27.38
CA ASP A 173 -19.82 29.52 26.73
C ASP A 173 -20.27 30.91 26.23
N ASP A 174 -21.55 31.12 25.90
CA ASP A 174 -22.08 32.46 25.49
C ASP A 174 -22.22 33.42 26.69
N ASP A 175 -22.35 32.89 27.91
CA ASP A 175 -22.24 33.63 29.18
C ASP A 175 -20.84 33.47 29.84
N THR A 176 -19.90 32.72 29.24
CA THR A 176 -18.50 32.63 29.69
C THR A 176 -17.54 33.18 28.65
N GLU A 177 -17.16 34.44 28.91
CA GLU A 177 -15.87 35.03 28.53
C GLU A 177 -14.77 33.95 28.37
N GLU A 178 -13.99 34.09 27.29
CA GLU A 178 -12.62 33.57 27.11
C GLU A 178 -12.14 32.71 28.29
N ILE A 179 -12.10 31.36 28.18
CA ILE A 179 -11.57 30.41 29.20
C ILE A 179 -10.92 31.17 30.36
N ASP A 180 -11.72 31.57 31.36
CA ASP A 180 -11.28 32.64 32.26
C ASP A 180 -9.98 32.17 32.92
N SER A 181 -8.88 32.80 32.50
CA SER A 181 -7.54 32.45 32.94
C SER A 181 -7.36 32.74 34.43
N ASN A 182 -8.38 33.37 35.05
CA ASN A 182 -8.53 33.63 36.47
C ASN A 182 -9.64 32.82 37.16
N GLY A 183 -10.35 31.91 36.46
CA GLY A 183 -11.38 31.08 37.08
C GLY A 183 -10.81 30.19 38.20
N PRO A 184 -11.57 29.92 39.29
CA PRO A 184 -11.06 29.19 40.45
C PRO A 184 -10.64 27.75 40.13
N LEU A 185 -11.24 27.13 39.10
CA LEU A 185 -10.85 25.80 38.63
C LEU A 185 -9.54 25.83 37.82
N TYR A 186 -9.36 26.83 36.95
CA TYR A 186 -8.13 27.05 36.20
C TYR A 186 -6.97 27.39 37.13
N GLN A 187 -7.19 28.22 38.16
CA GLN A 187 -6.20 28.51 39.19
C GLN A 187 -5.78 27.25 39.97
N LYS A 188 -6.72 26.37 40.30
CA LYS A 188 -6.43 25.07 40.95
C LYS A 188 -5.63 24.16 40.02
N LEU A 189 -6.01 24.04 38.75
CA LEU A 189 -5.30 23.26 37.74
C LEU A 189 -3.87 23.78 37.56
N ARG A 190 -3.73 25.10 37.38
CA ARG A 190 -2.43 25.79 37.28
C ARG A 190 -1.56 25.55 38.51
N THR A 191 -2.15 25.60 39.71
CA THR A 191 -1.43 25.31 40.96
C THR A 191 -0.95 23.87 41.02
N MET A 192 -1.76 22.90 40.57
CA MET A 192 -1.34 21.49 40.50
C MET A 192 -0.25 21.27 39.46
N VAL A 193 -0.39 21.83 38.25
CA VAL A 193 0.62 21.75 37.20
C VAL A 193 1.94 22.36 37.67
N ASN A 194 1.90 23.52 38.33
CA ASN A 194 3.10 24.15 38.92
C ASN A 194 3.76 23.27 40.00
N LYS A 195 2.97 22.57 40.82
CA LYS A 195 3.50 21.61 41.81
C LYS A 195 4.15 20.41 41.12
N MET A 196 3.51 19.84 40.11
CA MET A 196 4.06 18.73 39.32
C MET A 196 5.35 19.13 38.60
N GLU A 197 5.41 20.37 38.11
CA GLU A 197 6.59 20.95 37.49
C GLU A 197 7.74 21.11 38.48
N LEU A 198 7.43 21.62 39.69
CA LEU A 198 8.40 21.69 40.78
C LEU A 198 8.92 20.29 41.15
N MET A 199 8.04 19.30 41.26
CA MET A 199 8.42 17.90 41.52
C MET A 199 9.29 17.32 40.41
N ARG A 200 8.99 17.62 39.14
CA ARG A 200 9.82 17.20 38.00
C ARG A 200 11.24 17.75 38.12
N VAL A 201 11.37 19.03 38.44
CA VAL A 201 12.67 19.70 38.59
C VAL A 201 13.44 19.16 39.81
N THR A 202 12.76 18.90 40.94
CA THR A 202 13.42 18.33 42.13
C THR A 202 13.86 16.89 41.90
N ILE A 203 13.06 16.05 41.24
CA ILE A 203 13.45 14.68 40.86
C ILE A 203 14.68 14.72 39.93
N SER A 204 14.67 15.57 38.89
CA SER A 204 15.85 15.77 38.03
C SER A 204 17.08 16.14 38.85
N LYS A 205 16.96 17.09 39.78
CA LYS A 205 18.06 17.52 40.66
C LYS A 205 18.50 16.43 41.62
N LEU A 206 17.60 15.63 42.19
CA LEU A 206 17.93 14.54 43.11
C LEU A 206 18.64 13.38 42.43
N VAL A 207 18.24 13.04 41.20
CA VAL A 207 18.86 11.96 40.42
C VAL A 207 20.23 12.38 39.87
N THR A 208 20.40 13.65 39.52
CA THR A 208 21.66 14.21 38.98
C THR A 208 22.60 14.78 40.03
N ALA A 209 22.10 15.12 41.23
CA ALA A 209 22.93 15.49 42.36
C ALA A 209 23.84 14.31 42.70
N ARG A 210 25.15 14.60 42.70
CA ARG A 210 26.22 13.64 43.04
C ARG A 210 26.09 13.22 44.51
N THR A 211 25.17 12.31 44.78
CA THR A 211 25.21 11.48 45.98
C THR A 211 26.36 10.51 45.76
N GLY A 212 27.52 10.82 46.34
CA GLY A 212 28.80 10.13 46.10
C GLY A 212 28.84 8.64 46.48
N SER A 213 27.72 8.06 46.91
CA SER A 213 27.61 6.68 47.40
C SER A 213 26.59 5.82 46.63
N TYR A 214 26.00 6.30 45.52
CA TYR A 214 25.04 5.50 44.76
C TYR A 214 25.75 4.64 43.72
N ASP A 215 25.69 3.33 43.92
CA ASP A 215 26.25 2.35 42.99
C ASP A 215 25.27 2.09 41.83
N TRP A 216 25.59 2.70 40.67
CA TRP A 216 24.81 2.58 39.44
C TRP A 216 24.75 1.16 38.88
N LEU A 217 25.63 0.25 39.35
CA LEU A 217 25.66 -1.14 38.90
C LEU A 217 24.66 -2.02 39.65
N THR A 218 24.23 -1.62 40.86
CA THR A 218 23.33 -2.44 41.69
C THR A 218 21.85 -2.15 41.45
N ASP A 219 21.47 -0.93 41.02
CA ASP A 219 20.07 -0.57 40.77
C ASP A 219 19.90 0.47 39.64
N PRO A 220 20.20 0.10 38.38
CA PRO A 220 20.09 1.02 37.25
C PRO A 220 18.63 1.41 36.93
N HIS A 221 17.66 0.57 37.27
CA HIS A 221 16.28 0.71 36.83
C HIS A 221 15.51 1.80 37.60
N ARG A 222 15.73 1.96 38.91
CA ARG A 222 14.98 2.94 39.71
C ARG A 222 15.34 4.40 39.38
N ARG A 223 16.64 4.71 39.23
CA ARG A 223 17.06 6.05 38.78
C ARG A 223 16.70 6.33 37.33
N TYR A 224 16.74 5.32 36.45
CA TYR A 224 16.30 5.48 35.07
C TYR A 224 14.80 5.77 34.96
N ALA A 225 13.96 5.09 35.75
CA ALA A 225 12.53 5.37 35.82
C ALA A 225 12.24 6.79 36.34
N ALA A 226 12.98 7.23 37.37
CA ALA A 226 12.89 8.59 37.88
C ALA A 226 13.33 9.65 36.85
N LEU A 227 14.37 9.38 36.05
CA LEU A 227 14.78 10.23 34.92
C LEU A 227 13.72 10.25 33.80
N LYS A 228 13.04 9.14 33.55
CA LYS A 228 11.96 9.10 32.55
C LYS A 228 10.83 10.07 32.93
N LEU A 229 10.42 10.07 34.20
CA LEU A 229 9.43 11.00 34.73
C LEU A 229 9.88 12.46 34.66
N SER A 230 11.19 12.70 34.63
CA SER A 230 11.75 14.05 34.64
C SER A 230 11.94 14.67 33.24
N ARG A 231 11.74 13.88 32.17
CA ARG A 231 11.90 14.29 30.77
C ARG A 231 10.67 14.96 30.16
N GLN A 232 9.47 14.71 30.67
CA GLN A 232 8.24 15.26 30.13
C GLN A 232 7.82 16.53 30.87
N ALA A 233 7.59 17.61 30.12
CA ALA A 233 7.18 18.88 30.72
C ALA A 233 5.69 18.92 31.03
N ASN A 234 5.33 19.36 32.23
CA ASN A 234 3.95 19.49 32.64
C ASN A 234 3.51 20.92 32.37
N THR A 235 2.68 21.13 31.35
CA THR A 235 2.08 22.43 31.04
C THR A 235 0.56 22.32 31.04
N VAL A 236 -0.12 23.39 31.43
CA VAL A 236 -1.60 23.42 31.44
C VAL A 236 -2.14 23.15 30.03
N GLU A 237 -1.48 23.70 29.00
CA GLU A 237 -1.84 23.46 27.59
C GLU A 237 -1.62 22.01 27.15
N GLY A 238 -0.57 21.33 27.63
CA GLY A 238 -0.36 19.92 27.34
C GLY A 238 -1.50 19.04 27.87
N PHE A 239 -1.92 19.29 29.11
CA PHE A 239 -3.04 18.56 29.72
C PHE A 239 -4.38 18.84 29.04
N LEU A 240 -4.61 20.05 28.53
CA LEU A 240 -5.84 20.41 27.83
C LEU A 240 -5.88 19.89 26.39
N ARG A 241 -4.73 19.59 25.78
CA ARG A 241 -4.63 19.05 24.40
C ARG A 241 -4.72 17.53 24.35
N ASP A 242 -4.26 16.82 25.37
CA ASP A 242 -4.28 15.35 25.40
C ASP A 242 -5.69 14.73 25.57
N HIS A 243 -6.73 15.56 25.77
CA HIS A 243 -8.12 15.13 26.02
C HIS A 243 -9.16 15.76 25.07
N ASN A 244 -8.71 16.34 23.96
CA ASN A 244 -9.55 16.62 22.77
C ASN A 244 -9.19 15.65 21.65
#